data_AF-A0A430FUS0-F1
#
_entry.id   AF-A0A430FUS0-F1
#
_cell.length_a   1.000
_cell.length_b   1.000
_cell.length_c   1.000
_cell.angle_alpha   90.00
_cell.angle_beta   90.00
_cell.angle_gamma   90.00
#
_symmetry.space_group_name_H-M   'P 1'
#
loop_
_entity.id
_entity.type
_entity.pdbx_description
1 polymer ?
#
loop_
_entity_poly.entity_id
_entity_poly.type
_entity_poly.pdbx_seq_one_letter_code
_entity_poly.pdbx_strand_id
1 'polypeptide(L)'
;MRSHPDIDRLRAEAERYRRCFVPETSAQRHAVVTRVKAGILVRPHRGMYADAGYWESLDPAERTRHIIRTLARQRPGRVFAGLSAAAMMQLEYGWRLHDDGAIFLASSFGKRMSAAGEGCAGSGICRIVMRQAPTVMIVRTRDGRGSSTVILPVSSDASNPTTGGTMTGAPPSASTAIRPIVGTPDGPSAVTANVMHRPDSWIDGMSSDMANTSPTVPPSGVASDVVDTVLVTSPARTLVDCGLRYPFVEMLPMFDSAFRRHLVTREQILEVCDGVHADCGHVFRLLRHANPLNENGGESRCYATIIDEGFAVPQSQVVFVDPNAPWNRYRADFVWHTPDGRVIVLEYDGTAKYVDPTMTKRRDVRDVVRAEREREAALRRAGVTTIIRVNHDEVVRRVPLVHKLLEAGVPMAVAHPLYERPAGTAADAC
;
A
#
# COMPACT_ATOMS: atom_id res chain seq x y z
N MET A 1 31.97 3.99 30.47
CA MET A 1 30.91 3.27 31.22
C MET A 1 31.16 1.76 31.06
N ARG A 2 31.05 0.93 32.12
CA ARG A 2 31.35 -0.51 32.03
C ARG A 2 30.26 -1.26 31.23
N SER A 3 30.66 -2.25 30.42
CA SER A 3 29.74 -3.18 29.74
C SER A 3 28.87 -3.89 30.79
N HIS A 4 27.61 -4.16 30.43
CA HIS A 4 26.68 -4.92 31.26
C HIS A 4 26.12 -6.05 30.40
N PRO A 5 26.67 -7.27 30.51
CA PRO A 5 26.38 -8.38 29.58
C PRO A 5 24.89 -8.64 29.36
N ASP A 6 24.06 -8.52 30.41
CA ASP A 6 22.61 -8.69 30.27
C ASP A 6 21.93 -7.62 29.40
N ILE A 7 22.35 -6.36 29.50
CA ILE A 7 21.79 -5.28 28.68
C ILE A 7 22.27 -5.44 27.23
N ASP A 8 23.53 -5.82 27.04
CA ASP A 8 24.11 -6.06 25.71
C ASP A 8 23.40 -7.23 25.00
N ARG A 9 23.05 -8.29 25.75
CA ARG A 9 22.23 -9.42 25.28
C ARG A 9 20.81 -8.98 24.92
N LEU A 10 20.14 -8.22 25.81
CA LEU A 10 18.78 -7.72 25.56
C LEU A 10 18.72 -6.82 24.31
N ARG A 11 19.74 -5.97 24.11
CA ARG A 11 19.89 -5.14 22.91
C ARG A 11 19.99 -6.02 21.65
N ALA A 12 20.95 -6.94 21.62
CA ALA A 12 21.19 -7.80 20.46
C ALA A 12 19.95 -8.63 20.10
N GLU A 13 19.22 -9.12 21.09
CA GLU A 13 17.96 -9.82 20.88
C GLU A 13 16.89 -8.87 20.31
N ALA A 14 16.67 -7.70 20.92
CA ALA A 14 15.70 -6.72 20.43
C ALA A 14 15.93 -6.32 18.97
N GLU A 15 17.17 -6.01 18.59
CA GLU A 15 17.55 -5.67 17.22
C GLU A 15 17.32 -6.84 16.26
N ARG A 16 17.72 -8.06 16.64
CA ARG A 16 17.51 -9.29 15.85
C ARG A 16 16.03 -9.50 15.52
N TYR A 17 15.16 -9.20 16.48
CA TYR A 17 13.70 -9.37 16.35
C TYR A 17 12.98 -8.08 15.88
N ARG A 18 13.70 -6.99 15.61
CA ARG A 18 13.16 -5.68 15.24
C ARG A 18 12.09 -5.16 16.22
N ARG A 19 12.39 -5.19 17.51
CA ARG A 19 11.55 -4.72 18.61
C ARG A 19 12.35 -3.88 19.59
N CYS A 20 11.68 -3.22 20.52
CA CYS A 20 12.33 -2.64 21.69
C CYS A 20 12.56 -3.73 22.75
N PHE A 21 13.51 -3.53 23.65
CA PHE A 21 13.66 -4.38 24.83
C PHE A 21 13.04 -3.75 26.07
N VAL A 22 12.71 -4.59 27.04
CA VAL A 22 12.04 -4.22 28.29
C VAL A 22 12.84 -4.80 29.45
N PRO A 23 13.29 -4.00 30.42
CA PRO A 23 14.02 -4.50 31.58
C PRO A 23 13.07 -5.21 32.55
N GLU A 24 13.41 -6.44 32.90
CA GLU A 24 12.62 -7.34 33.75
C GLU A 24 13.03 -7.22 35.22
N THR A 25 14.33 -7.06 35.49
CA THR A 25 14.87 -7.01 36.86
C THR A 25 15.13 -5.59 37.36
N SER A 26 15.19 -5.41 38.68
CA SER A 26 15.56 -4.11 39.29
C SER A 26 16.95 -3.65 38.84
N ALA A 27 17.92 -4.57 38.78
CA ALA A 27 19.28 -4.28 38.30
C ALA A 27 19.28 -3.76 36.85
N GLN A 28 18.53 -4.42 35.96
CA GLN A 28 18.37 -3.96 34.57
C GLN A 28 17.71 -2.58 34.51
N ARG A 29 16.67 -2.32 35.31
CA ARG A 29 15.99 -1.01 35.36
C ARG A 29 16.95 0.12 35.79
N HIS A 30 17.78 -0.10 36.80
CA HIS A 30 18.80 0.88 37.19
C HIS A 30 19.86 1.05 36.09
N ALA A 31 20.30 -0.05 35.49
CA ALA A 31 21.32 -0.04 34.43
C ALA A 31 20.86 0.73 33.18
N VAL A 32 19.59 0.61 32.76
CA VAL A 32 19.05 1.36 31.61
C VAL A 32 18.90 2.85 31.91
N VAL A 33 18.52 3.23 33.12
CA VAL A 33 18.39 4.66 33.49
C VAL A 33 19.73 5.39 33.34
N THR A 34 20.81 4.80 33.86
CA THR A 34 22.16 5.37 33.73
C THR A 34 22.60 5.45 32.27
N ARG A 35 22.25 4.45 31.45
CA ARG A 35 22.57 4.38 30.02
C ARG A 35 21.80 5.38 29.17
N VAL A 36 20.54 5.64 29.51
CA VAL A 36 19.73 6.68 28.86
C VAL A 36 20.31 8.05 29.17
N LYS A 37 20.68 8.32 30.43
CA LYS A 37 21.36 9.58 30.80
C LYS A 37 22.70 9.78 30.07
N ALA A 38 23.38 8.68 29.74
CA ALA A 38 24.63 8.70 28.99
C ALA A 38 24.46 8.77 27.46
N GLY A 39 23.23 8.81 26.94
CA GLY A 39 22.96 8.83 25.50
C GLY A 39 23.22 7.52 24.75
N ILE A 40 23.50 6.42 25.46
CA ILE A 40 23.78 5.10 24.86
C ILE A 40 22.48 4.39 24.49
N LEU A 41 21.44 4.59 25.29
CA LEU A 41 20.11 4.07 25.04
C LEU A 41 19.12 5.22 24.90
N VAL A 42 18.06 4.98 24.14
CA VAL A 42 16.88 5.83 24.11
C VAL A 42 15.70 5.11 24.76
N ARG A 43 14.68 5.89 25.14
CA ARG A 43 13.41 5.37 25.66
C ARG A 43 12.26 5.77 24.72
N PRO A 44 12.02 5.00 23.64
CA PRO A 44 11.01 5.37 22.64
C PRO A 44 9.57 5.37 23.15
N HIS A 45 9.29 4.53 24.14
CA HIS A 45 7.96 4.41 24.74
C HIS A 45 8.12 4.07 26.23
N ARG A 46 7.09 4.34 27.04
CA ARG A 46 7.13 4.05 28.49
C ARG A 46 7.50 2.59 28.75
N GLY A 47 8.63 2.38 29.44
CA GLY A 47 9.13 1.05 29.83
C GLY A 47 9.87 0.29 28.73
N MET A 48 10.07 0.90 27.56
CA MET A 48 10.72 0.28 26.40
C MET A 48 11.98 1.06 26.04
N TYR A 49 13.02 0.33 25.67
CA TYR A 49 14.33 0.90 25.38
C TYR A 49 14.89 0.33 24.09
N ALA A 50 15.74 1.10 23.44
CA ALA A 50 16.49 0.71 22.25
C ALA A 50 17.90 1.32 22.31
N ASP A 51 18.83 0.74 21.57
CA ASP A 51 20.14 1.34 21.34
C ASP A 51 20.00 2.65 20.55
N ALA A 52 20.71 3.69 20.96
CA ALA A 52 20.55 5.02 20.38
C ALA A 52 20.96 5.05 18.90
N GLY A 53 22.13 4.50 18.56
CA GLY A 53 22.63 4.50 17.19
C GLY A 53 21.78 3.62 16.27
N TYR A 54 21.36 2.45 16.77
CA TYR A 54 20.40 1.61 16.04
C TYR A 54 19.09 2.35 15.80
N TRP A 55 18.52 2.96 16.84
CA TRP A 55 17.23 3.65 16.75
C TRP A 55 17.27 4.83 15.78
N GLU A 56 18.35 5.61 15.81
CA GLU A 56 18.58 6.72 14.88
C GLU A 56 18.65 6.25 13.42
N SER A 57 19.21 5.07 13.16
CA SER A 57 19.27 4.49 11.81
C SER A 57 17.92 4.07 11.23
N LEU A 58 16.89 3.90 12.07
CA LEU A 58 15.56 3.48 11.64
C LEU A 58 14.74 4.66 11.12
N ASP A 59 13.97 4.43 10.05
CA ASP A 59 12.93 5.37 9.63
C ASP A 59 11.80 5.45 10.67
N PRO A 60 11.04 6.57 10.73
CA PRO A 60 9.98 6.74 11.73
C PRO A 60 8.90 5.65 11.73
N ALA A 61 8.54 5.10 10.56
CA ALA A 61 7.55 4.03 10.50
C ALA A 61 8.11 2.71 11.09
N GLU A 62 9.39 2.40 10.85
CA GLU A 62 10.05 1.24 11.45
C GLU A 62 10.20 1.39 12.96
N ARG A 63 10.51 2.59 13.45
CA ARG A 63 10.47 2.92 14.89
C ARG A 63 9.11 2.61 15.50
N THR A 64 8.03 3.04 14.86
CA THR A 64 6.65 2.71 15.28
C THR A 64 6.40 1.20 15.27
N ARG A 65 6.85 0.47 14.23
CA ARG A 65 6.74 -1.00 14.17
C ARG A 65 7.47 -1.70 15.32
N HIS A 66 8.63 -1.20 15.76
CA HIS A 66 9.35 -1.74 16.92
C HIS A 66 8.53 -1.64 18.21
N ILE A 67 7.90 -0.47 18.43
CA ILE A 67 7.03 -0.25 19.59
C ILE A 67 5.82 -1.19 19.52
N ILE A 68 5.17 -1.30 18.36
CA ILE A 68 4.00 -2.16 18.13
C ILE A 68 4.32 -3.62 18.42
N ARG A 69 5.41 -4.17 17.85
CA ARG A 69 5.82 -5.57 18.09
C ARG A 69 6.08 -5.84 19.58
N THR A 70 6.69 -4.87 20.27
CA THR A 70 6.94 -4.97 21.71
C THR A 70 5.63 -5.00 22.50
N LEU A 71 4.70 -4.09 22.18
CA LEU A 71 3.38 -4.02 22.81
C LEU A 71 2.52 -5.26 22.54
N ALA A 72 2.55 -5.79 21.31
CA ALA A 72 1.83 -7.00 20.90
C ALA A 72 2.28 -8.21 21.70
N ARG A 73 3.61 -8.36 21.90
CA ARG A 73 4.17 -9.43 22.74
C ARG A 73 3.80 -9.30 24.21
N GLN A 74 3.77 -8.08 24.75
CA GLN A 74 3.39 -7.85 26.14
C GLN A 74 1.90 -8.13 26.41
N ARG A 75 1.03 -7.92 25.42
CA ARG A 75 -0.41 -8.21 25.52
C ARG A 75 -0.93 -8.84 24.22
N PRO A 76 -0.79 -10.16 24.07
CA PRO A 76 -1.37 -10.91 22.95
C PRO A 76 -2.89 -10.71 22.94
N GLY A 77 -3.45 -10.22 21.84
CA GLY A 77 -4.88 -9.88 21.74
C GLY A 77 -5.16 -8.38 21.58
N ARG A 78 -4.18 -7.50 21.79
CA ARG A 78 -4.34 -6.09 21.39
C ARG A 78 -4.42 -5.97 19.87
N VAL A 79 -5.47 -5.31 19.40
CA VAL A 79 -5.65 -4.96 17.99
C VAL A 79 -5.14 -3.53 17.77
N PHE A 80 -4.12 -3.38 16.93
CA PHE A 80 -3.62 -2.07 16.51
C PHE A 80 -4.46 -1.53 15.35
N ALA A 81 -4.69 -0.22 15.30
CA ALA A 81 -5.62 0.40 14.36
C ALA A 81 -5.00 1.62 13.66
N GLY A 82 -5.70 2.17 12.66
CA GLY A 82 -5.29 3.40 11.97
C GLY A 82 -3.83 3.40 11.53
N LEU A 83 -3.09 4.47 11.82
CA LEU A 83 -1.70 4.61 11.38
C LEU A 83 -0.78 3.48 11.90
N SER A 84 -1.04 2.93 13.08
CA SER A 84 -0.29 1.79 13.60
C SER A 84 -0.53 0.51 12.79
N ALA A 85 -1.78 0.26 12.39
CA ALA A 85 -2.10 -0.84 11.47
C ALA A 85 -1.47 -0.62 10.08
N ALA A 86 -1.56 0.60 9.53
CA ALA A 86 -0.96 0.98 8.25
C ALA A 86 0.57 0.77 8.24
N ALA A 87 1.24 1.16 9.34
CA ALA A 87 2.68 0.94 9.51
C ALA A 87 3.05 -0.55 9.48
N MET A 88 2.29 -1.41 10.18
CA MET A 88 2.51 -2.85 10.18
C MET A 88 2.22 -3.52 8.84
N MET A 89 1.23 -3.02 8.09
CA MET A 89 0.94 -3.45 6.71
C MET A 89 1.94 -2.92 5.68
N GLN A 90 2.87 -2.05 6.10
CA GLN A 90 3.87 -1.41 5.24
C GLN A 90 3.22 -0.63 4.07
N LEU A 91 2.10 0.05 4.34
CA LEU A 91 1.50 0.97 3.38
C LEU A 91 2.38 2.22 3.21
N GLU A 92 2.28 2.87 2.06
CA GLU A 92 3.08 4.06 1.74
C GLU A 92 2.37 5.33 2.20
N TYR A 93 3.08 6.24 2.87
CA TYR A 93 2.58 7.53 3.34
C TYR A 93 3.75 8.40 3.87
N GLY A 94 3.50 9.67 4.16
CA GLY A 94 4.50 10.59 4.72
C GLY A 94 4.89 10.24 6.16
N TRP A 95 6.19 10.15 6.45
CA TRP A 95 6.67 9.74 7.78
C TRP A 95 6.39 10.75 8.91
N ARG A 96 6.11 12.02 8.57
CA ARG A 96 5.73 13.07 9.54
C ARG A 96 4.48 12.72 10.36
N LEU A 97 3.66 11.79 9.86
CA LEU A 97 2.50 11.30 10.61
C LEU A 97 2.87 10.55 11.90
N HIS A 98 4.15 10.21 12.09
CA HIS A 98 4.66 9.59 13.33
C HIS A 98 5.29 10.60 14.31
N ASP A 99 5.32 11.90 14.00
CA ASP A 99 6.05 12.91 14.79
C ASP A 99 5.51 13.04 16.24
N ASP A 100 4.23 12.74 16.46
CA ASP A 100 3.61 12.73 17.79
C ASP A 100 3.93 11.47 18.62
N GLY A 101 4.51 10.45 17.99
CA GLY A 101 4.80 9.14 18.58
C GLY A 101 3.56 8.36 19.00
N ALA A 102 2.38 8.65 18.44
CA ALA A 102 1.13 8.02 18.81
C ALA A 102 1.05 6.55 18.37
N ILE A 103 0.59 5.68 19.28
CA ILE A 103 0.25 4.30 18.98
C ILE A 103 -1.27 4.13 19.06
N PHE A 104 -1.87 3.73 17.95
CA PHE A 104 -3.31 3.58 17.80
C PHE A 104 -3.76 2.14 18.06
N LEU A 105 -4.71 1.97 18.97
CA LEU A 105 -5.36 0.70 19.29
C LEU A 105 -6.85 0.76 18.99
N ALA A 106 -7.42 -0.35 18.53
CA ALA A 106 -8.86 -0.52 18.52
C ALA A 106 -9.36 -0.71 19.96
N SER A 107 -10.52 -0.14 20.29
CA SER A 107 -11.14 -0.32 21.60
C SER A 107 -12.67 -0.34 21.50
N SER A 108 -13.31 -1.24 22.24
CA SER A 108 -14.77 -1.29 22.38
C SER A 108 -15.31 -0.27 23.39
N PHE A 109 -14.44 0.35 24.19
CA PHE A 109 -14.81 1.30 25.25
C PHE A 109 -13.92 2.54 25.20
N GLY A 110 -14.53 3.72 25.31
CA GLY A 110 -13.80 5.00 25.39
C GLY A 110 -14.56 6.17 24.78
N LYS A 111 -14.10 7.38 25.06
CA LYS A 111 -14.59 8.60 24.40
C LYS A 111 -14.08 8.59 22.95
N ARG A 112 -14.97 8.79 21.97
CA ARG A 112 -14.57 9.01 20.56
C ARG A 112 -13.59 10.20 20.53
N MET A 113 -12.42 10.02 19.95
CA MET A 113 -11.53 11.15 19.68
C MET A 113 -12.20 12.08 18.67
N SER A 114 -12.08 13.38 18.87
CA SER A 114 -12.49 14.38 17.87
C SER A 114 -11.69 14.22 16.57
N ALA A 115 -12.29 14.64 15.45
CA ALA A 115 -11.62 14.69 14.14
C ALA A 115 -10.36 15.59 14.16
N ALA A 116 -10.37 16.64 14.99
CA ALA A 116 -9.17 17.38 15.35
C ALA A 116 -8.35 16.55 16.35
N GLY A 117 -7.14 16.14 15.97
CA GLY A 117 -6.21 15.30 16.73
C GLY A 117 -5.66 15.90 18.03
N GLU A 118 -6.44 16.72 18.74
CA GLU A 118 -6.10 17.25 20.05
C GLU A 118 -6.31 16.18 21.11
N GLY A 119 -5.26 15.41 21.41
CA GLY A 119 -5.34 14.47 22.54
C GLY A 119 -4.16 13.54 22.77
N CYS A 120 -3.15 13.51 21.90
CA CYS A 120 -2.02 12.59 22.05
C CYS A 120 -0.66 13.29 21.93
N ALA A 121 -0.49 14.45 22.58
CA ALA A 121 0.85 15.01 22.74
C ALA A 121 1.67 14.16 23.74
N GLY A 122 2.54 13.28 23.21
CA GLY A 122 3.57 12.55 23.96
C GLY A 122 3.41 11.02 23.95
N SER A 123 4.11 10.34 23.03
CA SER A 123 4.35 8.87 22.93
C SER A 123 3.17 7.96 23.33
N GLY A 124 1.94 8.44 23.14
CA GLY A 124 0.76 8.00 23.88
C GLY A 124 0.00 6.89 23.17
N ILE A 125 -0.73 6.09 23.95
CA ILE A 125 -1.71 5.14 23.39
C ILE A 125 -3.00 5.89 23.10
N CYS A 126 -3.33 6.04 21.82
CA CYS A 126 -4.60 6.59 21.35
C CYS A 126 -5.57 5.45 21.01
N ARG A 127 -6.86 5.65 21.27
CA ARG A 127 -7.89 4.62 21.03
C ARG A 127 -8.85 5.03 19.93
N ILE A 128 -9.03 4.16 18.95
CA ILE A 128 -10.07 4.27 17.94
C ILE A 128 -11.24 3.40 18.41
N VAL A 129 -12.35 4.05 18.72
CA VAL A 129 -13.52 3.37 19.28
C VAL A 129 -14.29 2.66 18.17
N MET A 130 -14.46 1.35 18.31
CA MET A 130 -15.23 0.51 17.40
C MET A 130 -15.86 -0.65 18.16
N ARG A 131 -17.15 -0.94 17.91
CA ARG A 131 -17.89 -2.00 18.62
C ARG A 131 -17.28 -3.37 18.36
N GLN A 132 -16.99 -3.67 17.10
CA GLN A 132 -16.32 -4.88 16.66
C GLN A 132 -15.26 -4.49 15.63
N ALA A 133 -14.01 -4.80 15.93
CA ALA A 133 -12.89 -4.48 15.05
C ALA A 133 -12.75 -5.58 13.99
N PRO A 134 -12.96 -5.29 12.68
CA PRO A 134 -12.60 -6.24 11.65
C PRO A 134 -11.08 -6.42 11.71
N THR A 135 -10.62 -7.62 12.05
CA THR A 135 -9.22 -7.85 12.43
C THR A 135 -8.55 -8.81 11.46
N VAL A 136 -7.31 -8.50 11.10
CA VAL A 136 -6.39 -9.38 10.39
C VAL A 136 -5.13 -9.59 11.23
N MET A 137 -4.43 -10.68 10.98
CA MET A 137 -3.17 -10.99 11.65
C MET A 137 -2.01 -10.76 10.69
N ILE A 138 -1.07 -9.91 11.11
CA ILE A 138 0.22 -9.76 10.46
C ILE A 138 1.15 -10.82 11.04
N VAL A 139 1.61 -11.74 10.21
CA VAL A 139 2.58 -12.78 10.58
C VAL A 139 3.89 -12.47 9.89
N ARG A 140 4.95 -12.31 10.70
CA ARG A 140 6.31 -12.23 10.18
C ARG A 140 6.98 -13.57 10.34
N THR A 141 7.48 -14.11 9.23
CA THR A 141 8.29 -15.32 9.25
C THR A 141 9.72 -14.99 8.85
N ARG A 142 10.66 -15.84 9.27
CA ARG A 142 12.05 -15.76 8.86
C ARG A 142 12.51 -17.13 8.39
N ASP A 143 13.18 -17.15 7.25
CA ASP A 143 13.82 -18.33 6.69
C ASP A 143 15.31 -18.02 6.41
N GLY A 144 16.02 -18.96 5.80
CA GLY A 144 17.42 -18.77 5.41
C GLY A 144 17.65 -17.70 4.33
N ARG A 145 16.59 -17.18 3.69
CA ARG A 145 16.63 -16.18 2.61
C ARG A 145 16.28 -14.77 3.09
N GLY A 146 15.58 -14.63 4.21
CA GLY A 146 15.24 -13.32 4.78
C GLY A 146 14.06 -13.35 5.74
N SER A 147 13.47 -12.18 5.98
CA SER A 147 12.17 -12.06 6.66
C SER A 147 11.09 -11.74 5.64
N SER A 148 9.94 -12.41 5.75
CA SER A 148 8.74 -12.08 4.98
C SER A 148 7.58 -11.71 5.92
N THR A 149 6.56 -11.04 5.38
CA THR A 149 5.38 -10.62 6.14
C THR A 149 4.14 -10.99 5.35
N VAL A 150 3.22 -11.70 5.98
CA VAL A 150 1.96 -12.16 5.40
C VAL A 150 0.80 -11.60 6.21
N ILE A 151 -0.28 -11.21 5.53
CA ILE A 151 -1.53 -10.78 6.16
C ILE A 151 -2.51 -11.95 6.07
N LEU A 152 -2.97 -12.45 7.20
CA LEU A 152 -3.91 -13.56 7.28
C LEU A 152 -5.25 -13.08 7.86
N PRO A 153 -6.39 -13.53 7.32
CA PRO A 153 -7.67 -13.31 7.97
C PRO A 153 -7.68 -13.98 9.34
N VAL A 154 -8.31 -13.35 10.33
CA VAL A 154 -8.59 -14.01 11.61
C VAL A 154 -9.89 -14.78 11.43
N SER A 155 -9.82 -16.12 11.38
CA SER A 155 -11.03 -16.95 11.34
C SER A 155 -11.90 -16.65 12.56
N SER A 156 -13.20 -16.40 12.33
CA SER A 156 -14.20 -16.21 13.38
C SER A 156 -14.53 -17.48 14.17
N ASP A 157 -13.92 -18.61 13.82
CA ASP A 157 -14.16 -19.91 14.46
C ASP A 157 -13.28 -20.10 15.69
N ALA A 158 -13.63 -19.37 16.75
CA ALA A 158 -13.29 -19.73 18.12
C ALA A 158 -14.55 -19.66 18.99
N SER A 159 -15.62 -20.34 18.54
CA SER A 159 -16.69 -20.76 19.42
C SER A 159 -16.16 -21.88 20.35
N ASN A 160 -15.70 -21.45 21.52
CA ASN A 160 -15.77 -22.12 22.83
C ASN A 160 -15.70 -23.67 22.87
N PRO A 161 -14.61 -24.30 23.37
CA PRO A 161 -14.59 -25.74 23.57
C PRO A 161 -15.24 -26.08 24.91
N THR A 162 -16.58 -26.12 24.98
CA THR A 162 -17.27 -26.78 26.10
C THR A 162 -18.70 -27.16 25.73
N THR A 163 -18.91 -28.38 25.25
CA THR A 163 -19.79 -29.38 25.90
C THR A 163 -19.71 -30.70 25.13
N GLY A 164 -19.31 -31.75 25.84
CA GLY A 164 -19.36 -33.11 25.33
C GLY A 164 -20.80 -33.56 25.11
N GLY A 165 -21.01 -34.27 24.01
CA GLY A 165 -22.25 -34.97 23.68
C GLY A 165 -21.91 -36.14 22.78
N THR A 166 -21.70 -37.30 23.39
CA THR A 166 -21.63 -38.61 22.74
C THR A 166 -22.91 -38.86 21.94
N MET A 167 -22.78 -39.12 20.63
CA MET A 167 -23.82 -39.81 19.86
C MET A 167 -23.16 -40.77 18.86
N THR A 168 -23.38 -42.04 19.15
CA THR A 168 -23.19 -43.23 18.32
C THR A 168 -24.11 -43.22 17.10
N GLY A 169 -23.64 -43.69 15.94
CA GLY A 169 -24.53 -44.03 14.82
C GLY A 169 -23.80 -44.21 13.49
N ALA A 170 -23.69 -45.45 13.04
CA ALA A 170 -23.21 -45.83 11.70
C ALA A 170 -24.19 -45.37 10.58
N PRO A 171 -23.74 -45.27 9.32
CA PRO A 171 -24.55 -44.73 8.23
C PRO A 171 -25.40 -45.81 7.55
N PRO A 172 -26.51 -45.44 6.90
CA PRO A 172 -27.03 -46.21 5.78
C PRO A 172 -26.84 -45.49 4.44
N SER A 173 -26.43 -46.30 3.49
CA SER A 173 -26.32 -46.11 2.05
C SER A 173 -27.68 -46.08 1.33
N ALA A 174 -27.64 -45.52 0.10
CA ALA A 174 -28.44 -45.81 -1.11
C ALA A 174 -29.41 -44.71 -1.62
N SER A 175 -28.99 -44.12 -2.75
CA SER A 175 -29.69 -44.03 -4.06
C SER A 175 -31.22 -43.99 -4.11
N THR A 176 -31.80 -43.00 -4.82
CA THR A 176 -32.78 -43.21 -5.91
C THR A 176 -32.94 -41.93 -6.77
N ALA A 177 -33.02 -42.14 -8.08
CA ALA A 177 -33.11 -41.18 -9.18
C ALA A 177 -34.53 -40.70 -9.50
N ILE A 178 -34.70 -39.55 -10.18
CA ILE A 178 -35.83 -39.24 -11.09
C ILE A 178 -35.35 -38.42 -12.31
N ARG A 179 -35.99 -38.73 -13.46
CA ARG A 179 -35.68 -38.50 -14.89
C ARG A 179 -36.21 -37.19 -15.52
N PRO A 180 -35.84 -36.90 -16.80
CA PRO A 180 -36.18 -35.67 -17.56
C PRO A 180 -37.43 -35.81 -18.46
N ILE A 181 -37.89 -34.70 -19.04
CA ILE A 181 -39.01 -34.63 -20.02
C ILE A 181 -38.53 -33.99 -21.33
N VAL A 182 -38.98 -34.55 -22.45
CA VAL A 182 -38.72 -34.20 -23.87
C VAL A 182 -39.99 -33.63 -24.52
N GLY A 183 -39.85 -32.74 -25.50
CA GLY A 183 -40.86 -32.45 -26.53
C GLY A 183 -40.29 -31.63 -27.70
N THR A 184 -40.45 -32.14 -28.94
CA THR A 184 -40.15 -31.56 -30.28
C THR A 184 -41.46 -31.56 -31.11
N PRO A 185 -41.51 -31.24 -32.44
CA PRO A 185 -40.68 -30.42 -33.36
C PRO A 185 -41.54 -29.45 -34.24
N ASP A 186 -40.89 -28.63 -35.10
CA ASP A 186 -41.25 -28.43 -36.53
C ASP A 186 -40.24 -27.51 -37.24
N GLY A 187 -39.84 -27.84 -38.48
CA GLY A 187 -39.05 -27.01 -39.43
C GLY A 187 -39.89 -26.68 -40.69
N PRO A 188 -39.33 -26.47 -41.90
CA PRO A 188 -37.96 -26.12 -42.32
C PRO A 188 -37.89 -25.02 -43.43
N SER A 189 -36.67 -24.58 -43.82
CA SER A 189 -36.21 -24.24 -45.20
C SER A 189 -34.94 -23.36 -45.16
N ALA A 190 -33.99 -23.32 -46.08
CA ALA A 190 -33.42 -24.22 -47.11
C ALA A 190 -32.24 -23.44 -47.78
N VAL A 191 -31.27 -24.15 -48.40
CA VAL A 191 -30.49 -23.76 -49.63
C VAL A 191 -29.37 -22.69 -49.45
N THR A 192 -28.10 -22.74 -49.91
CA THR A 192 -27.21 -23.60 -50.74
C THR A 192 -25.76 -23.05 -50.60
N ALA A 193 -24.70 -23.86 -50.40
CA ALA A 193 -23.73 -24.42 -51.37
C ALA A 193 -22.69 -23.47 -52.04
N ASN A 194 -21.39 -23.69 -51.74
CA ASN A 194 -20.23 -23.83 -52.67
C ASN A 194 -18.92 -23.89 -51.85
N VAL A 195 -18.14 -24.99 -51.80
CA VAL A 195 -17.27 -25.67 -52.79
C VAL A 195 -15.87 -25.05 -52.93
N MET A 196 -14.89 -25.79 -52.36
CA MET A 196 -13.49 -26.07 -52.73
C MET A 196 -12.57 -25.00 -53.34
N HIS A 197 -11.43 -24.76 -52.65
CA HIS A 197 -10.11 -25.18 -53.15
C HIS A 197 -9.03 -25.23 -52.04
N ARG A 198 -8.37 -26.40 -51.93
CA ARG A 198 -7.02 -26.63 -51.35
C ARG A 198 -5.99 -26.49 -52.49
N PRO A 199 -4.65 -26.34 -52.28
CA PRO A 199 -3.80 -27.21 -51.42
C PRO A 199 -2.61 -26.52 -50.66
N ASP A 200 -2.21 -27.11 -49.51
CA ASP A 200 -0.90 -27.74 -49.16
C ASP A 200 0.22 -26.74 -48.83
N SER A 201 1.05 -26.89 -47.79
CA SER A 201 1.31 -27.88 -46.74
C SER A 201 2.36 -27.23 -45.83
N TRP A 202 2.35 -27.41 -44.50
CA TRP A 202 3.54 -27.53 -43.63
C TRP A 202 3.06 -27.98 -42.25
N ILE A 203 3.85 -28.89 -41.67
CA ILE A 203 3.51 -29.84 -40.61
C ILE A 203 3.73 -29.26 -39.19
N ASP A 204 2.88 -29.74 -38.28
CA ASP A 204 3.09 -30.05 -36.85
C ASP A 204 2.66 -29.08 -35.73
N GLY A 205 1.91 -29.65 -34.78
CA GLY A 205 1.98 -29.28 -33.36
C GLY A 205 0.78 -28.56 -32.73
N MET A 206 -0.35 -29.27 -32.62
CA MET A 206 -1.24 -29.34 -31.44
C MET A 206 -1.41 -28.08 -30.55
N SER A 207 -2.51 -27.37 -30.81
CA SER A 207 -3.65 -27.07 -29.93
C SER A 207 -3.46 -27.00 -28.39
N SER A 208 -3.89 -25.84 -27.86
CA SER A 208 -4.73 -25.63 -26.66
C SER A 208 -4.14 -25.91 -25.27
N ASP A 209 -4.09 -24.82 -24.47
CA ASP A 209 -4.53 -24.73 -23.07
C ASP A 209 -3.53 -23.97 -22.19
N MET A 210 -3.82 -22.69 -21.90
CA MET A 210 -3.40 -22.04 -20.64
C MET A 210 -4.43 -21.00 -20.21
N ALA A 211 -5.57 -21.49 -19.72
CA ALA A 211 -6.41 -20.78 -18.78
C ALA A 211 -6.47 -21.61 -17.48
N ASN A 212 -5.44 -21.49 -16.64
CA ASN A 212 -5.56 -21.74 -15.20
C ASN A 212 -4.29 -21.23 -14.48
N THR A 213 -4.37 -20.11 -13.78
CA THR A 213 -3.38 -19.74 -12.75
C THR A 213 -4.08 -19.62 -11.42
N SER A 214 -4.36 -20.78 -10.83
CA SER A 214 -4.56 -20.91 -9.39
C SER A 214 -3.30 -20.43 -8.65
N PRO A 215 -3.45 -19.82 -7.45
CA PRO A 215 -2.32 -19.34 -6.68
C PRO A 215 -1.41 -20.52 -6.29
N THR A 216 -0.13 -20.41 -6.64
CA THR A 216 0.89 -21.41 -6.32
C THR A 216 1.12 -21.40 -4.82
N VAL A 217 0.64 -22.45 -4.13
CA VAL A 217 1.08 -22.78 -2.78
C VAL A 217 2.58 -23.09 -2.86
N PRO A 218 3.46 -22.45 -2.07
CA PRO A 218 4.87 -22.75 -2.10
C PRO A 218 5.11 -24.21 -1.64
N PRO A 219 6.06 -24.93 -2.26
CA PRO A 219 6.36 -26.30 -1.88
C PRO A 219 6.81 -26.36 -0.42
N SER A 220 6.16 -27.24 0.34
CA SER A 220 6.55 -27.66 1.68
C SER A 220 8.04 -28.01 1.75
N GLY A 221 8.81 -27.33 2.61
CA GLY A 221 10.19 -27.79 2.88
C GLY A 221 11.23 -26.78 3.37
N VAL A 222 10.90 -25.54 3.74
CA VAL A 222 11.78 -24.71 4.57
C VAL A 222 10.99 -24.34 5.82
N ALA A 223 11.45 -24.77 7.00
CA ALA A 223 10.84 -24.35 8.25
C ALA A 223 11.00 -22.83 8.37
N SER A 224 9.94 -22.09 8.04
CA SER A 224 9.87 -20.66 8.26
C SER A 224 9.45 -20.44 9.70
N ASP A 225 10.38 -20.04 10.56
CA ASP A 225 10.05 -19.76 11.95
C ASP A 225 9.19 -18.50 12.02
N VAL A 226 8.04 -18.61 12.67
CA VAL A 226 7.21 -17.44 13.00
C VAL A 226 7.96 -16.61 14.03
N VAL A 227 8.27 -15.37 13.67
CA VAL A 227 9.09 -14.43 14.46
C VAL A 227 8.22 -13.60 15.38
N ASP A 228 7.14 -13.03 14.83
CA ASP A 228 6.16 -12.23 15.55
C ASP A 228 4.80 -12.30 14.86
N THR A 229 3.75 -12.12 15.68
CA THR A 229 2.36 -11.97 15.22
C THR A 229 1.75 -10.71 15.82
N VAL A 230 1.06 -9.93 15.00
CA VAL A 230 0.42 -8.68 15.43
C VAL A 230 -1.00 -8.63 14.87
N LEU A 231 -1.98 -8.45 15.75
CA LEU A 231 -3.36 -8.21 15.33
C LEU A 231 -3.54 -6.75 14.95
N VAL A 232 -4.09 -6.50 13.77
CA VAL A 232 -4.37 -5.15 13.27
C VAL A 232 -5.78 -5.08 12.69
N THR A 233 -6.35 -3.88 12.58
CA THR A 233 -7.58 -3.68 11.82
C THR A 233 -7.40 -4.09 10.35
N SER A 234 -8.47 -4.54 9.70
CA SER A 234 -8.44 -4.92 8.29
C SER A 234 -7.92 -3.78 7.40
N PRO A 235 -7.39 -4.08 6.19
CA PRO A 235 -6.94 -3.06 5.25
C PRO A 235 -8.01 -1.99 4.98
N ALA A 236 -9.24 -2.39 4.65
CA ALA A 236 -10.37 -1.49 4.42
C ALA A 236 -10.64 -0.57 5.62
N ARG A 237 -10.73 -1.15 6.82
CA ARG A 237 -10.97 -0.38 8.05
C ARG A 237 -9.86 0.61 8.35
N THR A 238 -8.62 0.19 8.15
CA THR A 238 -7.44 1.02 8.36
C THR A 238 -7.43 2.23 7.42
N LEU A 239 -7.74 2.02 6.14
CA LEU A 239 -7.82 3.10 5.16
C LEU A 239 -8.93 4.10 5.47
N VAL A 240 -10.11 3.64 5.90
CA VAL A 240 -11.20 4.53 6.33
C VAL A 240 -10.80 5.33 7.56
N ASP A 241 -10.28 4.69 8.61
CA ASP A 241 -9.86 5.39 9.84
C ASP A 241 -8.76 6.44 9.55
N CYS A 242 -7.82 6.14 8.66
CA CYS A 242 -6.77 7.07 8.26
C CYS A 242 -7.30 8.19 7.34
N GLY A 243 -8.13 7.86 6.36
CA GLY A 243 -8.72 8.81 5.42
C GLY A 243 -9.69 9.81 6.06
N LEU A 244 -10.31 9.44 7.18
CA LEU A 244 -11.13 10.34 7.99
C LEU A 244 -10.30 11.27 8.90
N ARG A 245 -9.02 10.98 9.12
CA ARG A 245 -8.17 11.71 10.07
C ARG A 245 -7.15 12.62 9.41
N TYR A 246 -6.55 12.20 8.30
CA TYR A 246 -5.42 12.89 7.71
C TYR A 246 -5.78 13.53 6.36
N PRO A 247 -5.08 14.60 5.96
CA PRO A 247 -5.34 15.29 4.70
C PRO A 247 -5.19 14.38 3.47
N PHE A 248 -5.93 14.71 2.41
CA PHE A 248 -5.94 14.00 1.13
C PHE A 248 -4.53 13.68 0.58
N VAL A 249 -3.65 14.68 0.55
CA VAL A 249 -2.28 14.55 0.02
C VAL A 249 -1.43 13.54 0.79
N GLU A 250 -1.66 13.39 2.09
CA GLU A 250 -0.94 12.41 2.92
C GLU A 250 -1.49 10.99 2.72
N MET A 251 -2.78 10.86 2.43
CA MET A 251 -3.49 9.58 2.42
C MET A 251 -3.55 8.90 1.05
N LEU A 252 -3.49 9.64 -0.05
CA LEU A 252 -3.55 9.02 -1.38
C LEU A 252 -2.45 7.96 -1.61
N PRO A 253 -1.17 8.18 -1.21
CA PRO A 253 -0.14 7.12 -1.26
C PRO A 253 -0.54 5.82 -0.53
N MET A 254 -1.29 5.95 0.57
CA MET A 254 -1.70 4.81 1.38
C MET A 254 -2.77 3.98 0.65
N PHE A 255 -3.70 4.66 -0.03
CA PHE A 255 -4.73 4.04 -0.85
C PHE A 255 -4.12 3.39 -2.10
N ASP A 256 -3.27 4.12 -2.84
CA ASP A 256 -2.60 3.61 -4.04
C ASP A 256 -1.78 2.36 -3.74
N SER A 257 -0.96 2.39 -2.69
CA SER A 257 -0.14 1.23 -2.32
C SER A 257 -0.97 0.04 -1.85
N ALA A 258 -2.12 0.25 -1.19
CA ALA A 258 -3.03 -0.82 -0.81
C ALA A 258 -3.70 -1.48 -2.03
N PHE A 259 -4.16 -0.67 -3.00
CA PHE A 259 -4.74 -1.18 -4.25
C PHE A 259 -3.71 -1.85 -5.15
N ARG A 260 -2.52 -1.25 -5.30
CA ARG A 260 -1.41 -1.80 -6.09
C ARG A 260 -0.94 -3.16 -5.58
N ARG A 261 -1.04 -3.38 -4.26
CA ARG A 261 -0.72 -4.65 -3.59
C ARG A 261 -1.93 -5.57 -3.42
N HIS A 262 -3.09 -5.21 -3.96
CA HIS A 262 -4.34 -5.96 -3.89
C HIS A 262 -4.76 -6.36 -2.46
N LEU A 263 -4.49 -5.49 -1.48
CA LEU A 263 -4.86 -5.74 -0.08
C LEU A 263 -6.34 -5.49 0.20
N VAL A 264 -7.01 -4.77 -0.70
CA VAL A 264 -8.38 -4.30 -0.52
C VAL A 264 -9.02 -4.00 -1.88
N THR A 265 -10.35 -4.07 -1.96
CA THR A 265 -11.14 -3.58 -3.10
C THR A 265 -11.91 -2.30 -2.75
N ARG A 266 -12.42 -1.61 -3.77
CA ARG A 266 -13.22 -0.40 -3.58
C ARG A 266 -14.49 -0.71 -2.78
N GLU A 267 -15.13 -1.83 -3.09
CA GLU A 267 -16.37 -2.29 -2.49
C GLU A 267 -16.19 -2.54 -0.99
N GLN A 268 -15.07 -3.17 -0.58
CA GLN A 268 -14.75 -3.38 0.82
C GLN A 268 -14.57 -2.07 1.60
N ILE A 269 -14.02 -1.03 0.96
CA ILE A 269 -13.89 0.30 1.61
C ILE A 269 -15.26 0.95 1.75
N LEU A 270 -16.12 0.86 0.72
CA LEU A 270 -17.49 1.38 0.75
C LEU A 270 -18.33 0.69 1.83
N GLU A 271 -18.25 -0.63 1.96
CA GLU A 271 -18.94 -1.39 3.01
C GLU A 271 -18.54 -0.91 4.41
N VAL A 272 -17.26 -0.62 4.64
CA VAL A 272 -16.81 -0.03 5.91
C VAL A 272 -17.36 1.38 6.08
N CYS A 273 -17.41 2.19 5.02
CA CYS A 273 -17.98 3.55 5.06
C CYS A 273 -19.45 3.53 5.47
N ASP A 274 -20.24 2.58 4.95
CA ASP A 274 -21.66 2.41 5.29
C ASP A 274 -21.85 1.99 6.75
N GLY A 275 -20.90 1.21 7.30
CA GLY A 275 -20.92 0.75 8.68
C GLY A 275 -20.41 1.77 9.72
N VAL A 276 -19.74 2.85 9.32
CA VAL A 276 -19.25 3.87 10.24
C VAL A 276 -20.21 5.06 10.32
N HIS A 277 -20.55 5.48 11.54
CA HIS A 277 -21.33 6.70 11.77
C HIS A 277 -20.41 7.94 11.70
N ALA A 278 -19.96 8.30 10.50
CA ALA A 278 -19.13 9.47 10.19
C ALA A 278 -19.36 9.94 8.74
N ASP A 279 -19.03 11.19 8.44
CA ASP A 279 -19.01 11.70 7.06
C ASP A 279 -17.77 11.16 6.31
N CYS A 280 -18.03 10.30 5.32
CA CYS A 280 -17.01 9.65 4.51
C CYS A 280 -16.64 10.43 3.23
N GLY A 281 -17.04 11.70 3.09
CA GLY A 281 -16.73 12.53 1.92
C GLY A 281 -15.23 12.61 1.59
N HIS A 282 -14.36 12.69 2.61
CA HIS A 282 -12.90 12.64 2.41
C HIS A 282 -12.42 11.30 1.85
N VAL A 283 -13.02 10.19 2.29
CA VAL A 283 -12.71 8.85 1.80
C VAL A 283 -13.20 8.69 0.35
N PHE A 284 -14.38 9.22 0.02
CA PHE A 284 -14.88 9.21 -1.36
C PHE A 284 -13.99 10.03 -2.30
N ARG A 285 -13.45 11.18 -1.85
CA ARG A 285 -12.45 11.93 -2.61
C ARG A 285 -11.18 11.11 -2.84
N LEU A 286 -10.68 10.40 -1.82
CA LEU A 286 -9.54 9.48 -1.97
C LEU A 286 -9.83 8.37 -2.96
N LEU A 287 -11.01 7.74 -2.87
CA LEU A 287 -11.45 6.71 -3.81
C LEU A 287 -11.61 7.25 -5.24
N ARG A 288 -12.06 8.49 -5.44
CA ARG A 288 -12.17 9.10 -6.79
C ARG A 288 -10.81 9.22 -7.48
N HIS A 289 -9.77 9.51 -6.72
CA HIS A 289 -8.44 9.78 -7.27
C HIS A 289 -7.42 8.66 -7.05
N ALA A 290 -7.75 7.60 -6.32
CA ALA A 290 -6.85 6.47 -6.13
C ALA A 290 -6.44 5.88 -7.48
N ASN A 291 -5.13 5.78 -7.70
CA ASN A 291 -4.53 5.34 -8.94
C ASN A 291 -3.36 4.37 -8.65
N PRO A 292 -3.61 3.04 -8.69
CA PRO A 292 -2.58 2.04 -8.41
C PRO A 292 -1.46 1.98 -9.46
N LEU A 293 -1.55 2.75 -10.55
CA LEU A 293 -0.48 2.88 -11.55
C LEU A 293 0.70 3.73 -11.05
N ASN A 294 0.49 4.62 -10.08
CA ASN A 294 1.59 5.32 -9.43
C ASN A 294 2.51 4.26 -8.80
N GLU A 295 3.81 4.31 -9.05
CA GLU A 295 4.70 3.17 -8.72
C GLU A 295 5.18 3.22 -7.26
N ASN A 296 5.19 4.42 -6.67
CA ASN A 296 5.60 4.64 -5.29
C ASN A 296 4.88 5.83 -4.65
N GLY A 297 4.98 5.93 -3.32
CA GLY A 297 4.27 6.94 -2.55
C GLY A 297 4.71 8.39 -2.82
N GLY A 298 5.90 8.60 -3.39
CA GLY A 298 6.36 9.91 -3.85
C GLY A 298 5.59 10.39 -5.06
N GLU A 299 5.42 9.53 -6.06
CA GLU A 299 4.56 9.79 -7.22
C GLU A 299 3.10 9.99 -6.79
N SER A 300 2.54 9.11 -5.96
CA SER A 300 1.18 9.26 -5.44
C SER A 300 0.98 10.59 -4.71
N ARG A 301 1.99 11.04 -3.94
CA ARG A 301 1.94 12.34 -3.25
C ARG A 301 2.04 13.50 -4.23
N CYS A 302 2.91 13.41 -5.24
CA CYS A 302 3.03 14.40 -6.31
C CYS A 302 1.69 14.56 -7.04
N TYR A 303 1.11 13.43 -7.47
CA TYR A 303 -0.22 13.36 -8.08
C TYR A 303 -1.31 13.97 -7.18
N ALA A 304 -1.33 13.63 -5.89
CA ALA A 304 -2.27 14.22 -4.95
C ALA A 304 -2.09 15.72 -4.80
N THR A 305 -0.85 16.21 -4.79
CA THR A 305 -0.53 17.65 -4.66
C THR A 305 -1.01 18.41 -5.89
N ILE A 306 -0.79 17.88 -7.09
CA ILE A 306 -1.29 18.44 -8.35
C ILE A 306 -2.81 18.64 -8.29
N ILE A 307 -3.54 17.60 -7.86
CA ILE A 307 -5.00 17.64 -7.74
C ILE A 307 -5.46 18.61 -6.65
N ASP A 308 -4.80 18.60 -5.49
CA ASP A 308 -5.17 19.44 -4.35
C ASP A 308 -4.89 20.93 -4.58
N GLU A 309 -3.93 21.26 -5.43
CA GLU A 309 -3.67 22.62 -5.93
C GLU A 309 -4.64 23.03 -7.07
N GLY A 310 -5.50 22.12 -7.51
CA GLY A 310 -6.52 22.40 -8.51
C GLY A 310 -6.03 22.37 -9.95
N PHE A 311 -4.91 21.71 -10.26
CA PHE A 311 -4.51 21.45 -11.64
C PHE A 311 -5.35 20.33 -12.26
N ALA A 312 -5.44 20.31 -13.59
CA ALA A 312 -6.10 19.24 -14.32
C ALA A 312 -5.44 17.88 -13.98
N VAL A 313 -6.25 16.83 -13.89
CA VAL A 313 -5.76 15.49 -13.56
C VAL A 313 -4.88 14.97 -14.71
N PRO A 314 -3.61 14.61 -14.48
CA PRO A 314 -2.75 14.06 -15.53
C PRO A 314 -3.11 12.61 -15.86
N GLN A 315 -2.70 12.17 -17.05
CA GLN A 315 -2.58 10.75 -17.37
C GLN A 315 -1.31 10.19 -16.74
N SER A 316 -1.41 9.06 -16.05
CA SER A 316 -0.26 8.44 -15.38
C SER A 316 0.42 7.39 -16.25
N GLN A 317 1.75 7.26 -16.10
CA GLN A 317 2.56 6.15 -16.63
C GLN A 317 2.43 5.95 -18.16
N VAL A 318 2.34 7.05 -18.91
CA VAL A 318 2.22 7.04 -20.38
C VAL A 318 3.57 6.70 -21.02
N VAL A 319 3.56 5.78 -21.98
CA VAL A 319 4.75 5.34 -22.71
C VAL A 319 4.92 6.14 -24.01
N PHE A 320 6.06 6.80 -24.14
CA PHE A 320 6.55 7.42 -25.36
C PHE A 320 7.52 6.48 -26.07
N VAL A 321 7.38 6.39 -27.40
CA VAL A 321 8.28 5.64 -28.28
C VAL A 321 9.14 6.63 -29.02
N ASP A 322 10.45 6.42 -29.01
CA ASP A 322 11.37 7.24 -29.81
C ASP A 322 11.20 6.92 -31.30
N PRO A 323 10.80 7.89 -32.16
CA PRO A 323 10.64 7.64 -33.58
C PRO A 323 11.92 7.16 -34.27
N ASN A 324 13.09 7.54 -33.76
CA ASN A 324 14.39 7.19 -34.32
C ASN A 324 14.93 5.86 -33.78
N ALA A 325 14.35 5.36 -32.69
CA ALA A 325 14.71 4.09 -32.07
C ALA A 325 13.46 3.43 -31.48
N PRO A 326 12.58 2.83 -32.30
CA PRO A 326 11.27 2.35 -31.85
C PRO A 326 11.30 1.25 -30.78
N TRP A 327 12.47 0.61 -30.58
CA TRP A 327 12.71 -0.35 -29.50
C TRP A 327 12.93 0.33 -28.14
N ASN A 328 13.24 1.62 -28.11
CA ASN A 328 13.37 2.40 -26.88
C ASN A 328 12.01 2.96 -26.46
N ARG A 329 11.59 2.61 -25.24
CA ARG A 329 10.33 3.04 -24.63
C ARG A 329 10.61 3.83 -23.37
N TYR A 330 10.10 5.05 -23.30
CA TYR A 330 10.27 5.96 -22.17
C TYR A 330 8.92 6.22 -21.53
N ARG A 331 8.77 5.83 -20.27
CA ARG A 331 7.53 6.02 -19.52
C ARG A 331 7.63 7.28 -18.68
N ALA A 332 6.70 8.19 -18.88
CA ALA A 332 6.56 9.43 -18.12
C ALA A 332 5.59 9.22 -16.95
N ASP A 333 5.86 9.84 -15.80
CA ASP A 333 5.02 9.67 -14.62
C ASP A 333 3.66 10.34 -14.80
N PHE A 334 3.65 11.59 -15.28
CA PHE A 334 2.42 12.35 -15.54
C PHE A 334 2.48 13.06 -16.88
N VAL A 335 1.34 13.08 -17.60
CA VAL A 335 1.21 13.72 -18.90
C VAL A 335 -0.07 14.53 -18.99
N TRP A 336 0.02 15.73 -19.57
CA TRP A 336 -1.10 16.52 -20.03
C TRP A 336 -1.02 16.73 -21.54
N HIS A 337 -2.13 16.48 -22.22
CA HIS A 337 -2.37 16.91 -23.58
C HIS A 337 -3.27 18.14 -23.55
N THR A 338 -2.76 19.28 -23.98
CA THR A 338 -3.49 20.55 -23.92
C THR A 338 -4.27 20.80 -25.22
N PRO A 339 -5.35 21.61 -25.18
CA PRO A 339 -6.14 21.91 -26.38
C PRO A 339 -5.37 22.61 -27.51
N ASP A 340 -4.31 23.35 -27.18
CA ASP A 340 -3.40 24.01 -28.13
C ASP A 340 -2.31 23.06 -28.68
N GLY A 341 -2.42 21.75 -28.43
CA GLY A 341 -1.56 20.72 -29.01
C GLY A 341 -0.24 20.50 -28.28
N ARG A 342 -0.02 21.12 -27.11
CA ARG A 342 1.16 20.86 -26.29
C ARG A 342 1.03 19.51 -25.58
N VAL A 343 2.18 18.85 -25.42
CA VAL A 343 2.33 17.64 -24.60
C VAL A 343 3.30 17.98 -23.48
N ILE A 344 2.75 18.14 -22.29
CA ILE A 344 3.51 18.47 -21.08
C ILE A 344 3.72 17.18 -20.31
N VAL A 345 4.97 16.84 -20.03
CA VAL A 345 5.37 15.70 -19.21
C VAL A 345 5.90 16.21 -17.89
N LEU A 346 5.55 15.54 -16.79
CA LEU A 346 6.22 15.68 -15.51
C LEU A 346 6.83 14.34 -15.09
N GLU A 347 8.09 14.39 -14.67
CA GLU A 347 8.82 13.26 -14.08
C GLU A 347 9.10 13.56 -12.60
N TYR A 348 8.62 12.68 -11.73
CA TYR A 348 8.91 12.72 -10.31
C TYR A 348 10.26 12.07 -10.07
N ASP A 349 11.24 12.91 -9.74
CA ASP A 349 12.56 12.47 -9.43
C ASP A 349 12.66 12.09 -7.95
N GLY A 350 12.44 10.80 -7.66
CA GLY A 350 12.65 10.22 -6.33
C GLY A 350 14.13 10.23 -5.88
N THR A 351 15.06 10.72 -6.70
CA THR A 351 16.51 10.62 -6.51
C THR A 351 17.15 11.69 -5.63
N ALA A 352 16.42 12.27 -4.67
CA ALA A 352 17.05 12.97 -3.53
C ALA A 352 18.03 12.09 -2.70
N LYS A 353 18.24 10.81 -3.09
CA LYS A 353 19.26 9.89 -2.58
C LYS A 353 20.55 9.82 -3.42
N TYR A 354 20.70 10.63 -4.48
CA TYR A 354 21.86 10.58 -5.41
C TYR A 354 22.84 11.75 -5.25
N VAL A 355 22.86 12.37 -4.08
CA VAL A 355 23.93 13.31 -3.68
C VAL A 355 24.80 12.71 -2.56
N ASP A 356 24.70 11.40 -2.32
CA ASP A 356 25.65 10.66 -1.48
C ASP A 356 26.70 9.98 -2.37
N PRO A 357 27.97 10.48 -2.40
CA PRO A 357 29.05 9.91 -3.21
C PRO A 357 29.35 8.43 -2.89
N THR A 358 28.85 7.92 -1.76
CA THR A 358 29.08 6.54 -1.31
C THR A 358 28.13 5.50 -1.92
N MET A 359 26.99 5.94 -2.48
CA MET A 359 25.95 5.07 -3.06
C MET A 359 25.91 5.10 -4.59
N THR A 360 26.65 6.01 -5.23
CA THR A 360 26.99 5.93 -6.66
C THR A 360 27.96 4.78 -6.88
N LYS A 361 27.43 3.55 -6.98
CA LYS A 361 28.19 2.40 -7.49
C LYS A 361 28.75 2.74 -8.88
N ARG A 362 29.98 3.23 -8.98
CA ARG A 362 30.86 3.27 -10.18
C ARG A 362 30.18 3.52 -11.55
N ARG A 363 29.03 4.21 -11.59
CA ARG A 363 28.48 4.80 -12.80
C ARG A 363 29.02 6.21 -12.78
N ASP A 364 29.90 6.48 -13.74
CA ASP A 364 30.47 7.81 -13.92
C ASP A 364 29.30 8.80 -13.94
N VAL A 365 29.36 9.85 -13.13
CA VAL A 365 28.35 10.91 -13.09
C VAL A 365 28.01 11.39 -14.50
N ARG A 366 29.00 11.34 -15.41
CA ARG A 366 28.85 11.62 -16.84
C ARG A 366 27.87 10.70 -17.55
N ASP A 367 27.83 9.41 -17.21
CA ASP A 367 26.91 8.44 -17.82
C ASP A 367 25.47 8.69 -17.41
N VAL A 368 25.23 9.05 -16.15
CA VAL A 368 23.90 9.42 -15.64
C VAL A 368 23.40 10.67 -16.35
N VAL A 369 24.23 11.71 -16.40
CA VAL A 369 23.88 12.97 -17.10
C VAL A 369 23.64 12.72 -18.59
N ARG A 370 24.44 11.86 -19.23
CA ARG A 370 24.27 11.50 -20.64
C ARG A 370 22.97 10.73 -20.87
N ALA A 371 22.67 9.73 -20.06
CA ALA A 371 21.42 8.97 -20.15
C ALA A 371 20.20 9.87 -19.96
N GLU A 372 20.29 10.81 -19.04
CA GLU A 372 19.23 11.76 -18.74
C GLU A 372 18.99 12.77 -19.89
N ARG A 373 20.07 13.21 -20.54
CA ARG A 373 20.00 14.03 -21.76
C ARG A 373 19.41 13.26 -22.94
N GLU A 374 19.80 12.00 -23.13
CA GLU A 374 19.26 11.17 -24.20
C GLU A 374 17.77 10.91 -24.00
N ARG A 375 17.35 10.64 -22.75
CA ARG A 375 15.95 10.49 -22.38
C ARG A 375 15.14 11.74 -22.71
N GLU A 376 15.63 12.91 -22.34
CA GLU A 376 14.97 14.17 -22.67
C GLU A 376 14.87 14.35 -24.20
N ALA A 377 15.97 14.15 -24.93
CA ALA A 377 15.97 14.26 -26.39
C ALA A 377 14.98 13.30 -27.06
N ALA A 378 14.87 12.06 -26.56
CA ALA A 378 13.91 11.08 -27.06
C ALA A 378 12.45 11.50 -26.81
N LEU A 379 12.14 12.03 -25.62
CA LEU A 379 10.81 12.58 -25.34
C LEU A 379 10.47 13.75 -26.27
N ARG A 380 11.43 14.67 -26.52
CA ARG A 380 11.25 15.77 -27.48
C ARG A 380 10.95 15.25 -28.89
N ARG A 381 11.70 14.25 -29.37
CA ARG A 381 11.46 13.60 -30.67
C ARG A 381 10.08 12.94 -30.75
N ALA A 382 9.61 12.39 -29.63
CA ALA A 382 8.28 11.78 -29.51
C ALA A 382 7.13 12.82 -29.40
N GLY A 383 7.41 14.12 -29.57
CA GLY A 383 6.40 15.17 -29.59
C GLY A 383 6.16 15.87 -28.25
N VAL A 384 6.96 15.59 -27.22
CA VAL A 384 6.85 16.27 -25.91
C VAL A 384 7.33 17.73 -26.04
N THR A 385 6.42 18.67 -25.77
CA THR A 385 6.69 20.10 -25.92
C THR A 385 7.17 20.75 -24.63
N THR A 386 6.96 20.15 -23.46
CA THR A 386 7.50 20.63 -22.18
C THR A 386 7.77 19.46 -21.24
N ILE A 387 8.92 19.48 -20.57
CA ILE A 387 9.31 18.45 -19.59
C ILE A 387 9.59 19.16 -18.26
N ILE A 388 8.87 18.75 -17.23
CA ILE A 388 8.99 19.24 -15.87
C ILE A 388 9.63 18.12 -15.04
N ARG A 389 10.68 18.45 -14.29
CA ARG A 389 11.22 17.54 -13.28
C ARG A 389 10.99 18.12 -11.90
N VAL A 390 10.52 17.28 -10.99
CA VAL A 390 10.24 17.68 -9.61
C VAL A 390 10.80 16.67 -8.64
N ASN A 391 11.44 17.14 -7.56
CA ASN A 391 11.92 16.28 -6.49
C ASN A 391 10.95 16.25 -5.30
N HIS A 392 11.26 15.41 -4.32
CA HIS A 392 10.47 15.27 -3.10
C HIS A 392 10.22 16.59 -2.35
N ASP A 393 11.26 17.42 -2.17
CA ASP A 393 11.17 18.65 -1.40
C ASP A 393 10.25 19.68 -2.06
N GLU A 394 10.29 19.76 -3.39
CA GLU A 394 9.43 20.63 -4.17
C GLU A 394 7.95 20.23 -4.07
N VAL A 395 7.66 18.91 -4.09
CA VAL A 395 6.31 18.38 -3.87
C VAL A 395 5.83 18.70 -2.45
N VAL A 396 6.67 18.47 -1.44
CA VAL A 396 6.31 18.72 -0.03
C VAL A 396 6.08 20.20 0.25
N ARG A 397 6.90 21.10 -0.32
CA ARG A 397 6.77 22.55 -0.12
C ARG A 397 5.67 23.18 -0.97
N ARG A 398 5.14 22.45 -1.95
CA ARG A 398 4.04 22.82 -2.86
C ARG A 398 4.35 24.00 -3.78
N VAL A 399 4.73 25.16 -3.24
CA VAL A 399 5.01 26.40 -3.99
C VAL A 399 5.98 26.19 -5.17
N PRO A 400 7.12 25.48 -5.03
CA PRO A 400 8.02 25.26 -6.17
C PRO A 400 7.39 24.43 -7.28
N LEU A 401 6.62 23.39 -6.92
CA LEU A 401 5.88 22.58 -7.89
C LEU A 401 4.82 23.43 -8.60
N VAL A 402 4.02 24.19 -7.85
CA VAL A 402 2.97 25.06 -8.41
C VAL A 402 3.56 26.05 -9.41
N HIS A 403 4.69 26.69 -9.08
CA HIS A 403 5.36 27.62 -9.99
C HIS A 403 5.76 26.95 -11.31
N LYS A 404 6.41 25.79 -11.23
CA LYS A 404 6.80 25.01 -12.42
C LYS A 404 5.60 24.63 -13.30
N LEU A 405 4.49 24.22 -12.67
CA LEU A 405 3.26 23.85 -13.39
C LEU A 405 2.63 25.07 -14.09
N LEU A 406 2.59 26.23 -13.42
CA LEU A 406 2.09 27.48 -13.99
C LEU A 406 2.96 27.98 -15.15
N GLU A 407 4.28 27.98 -14.97
CA GLU A 407 5.25 28.37 -16.02
C GLU A 407 5.15 27.48 -17.25
N ALA A 408 4.97 26.16 -17.05
CA ALA A 408 4.73 25.21 -18.14
C ALA A 408 3.34 25.36 -18.78
N GLY A 409 2.45 26.17 -18.21
CA GLY A 409 1.09 26.36 -18.69
C GLY A 409 0.25 25.08 -18.58
N VAL A 410 0.43 24.33 -17.48
CA VAL A 410 -0.43 23.18 -17.16
C VAL A 410 -1.86 23.69 -16.89
N PRO A 411 -2.89 23.13 -17.53
CA PRO A 411 -4.26 23.56 -17.33
C PRO A 411 -4.69 23.43 -15.87
N MET A 412 -5.38 24.44 -15.36
CA MET A 412 -6.13 24.29 -14.11
C MET A 412 -7.33 23.36 -14.35
N ALA A 413 -7.75 22.64 -13.31
CA ALA A 413 -9.06 22.02 -13.25
C ALA A 413 -10.10 23.14 -13.18
N VAL A 414 -10.41 23.76 -14.32
CA VAL A 414 -11.64 24.51 -14.47
C VAL A 414 -12.78 23.54 -14.12
N ALA A 415 -13.88 24.03 -13.57
CA ALA A 415 -15.14 23.28 -13.59
C ALA A 415 -15.53 23.07 -15.07
N HIS A 416 -14.91 22.09 -15.73
CA HIS A 416 -14.98 21.89 -17.16
C HIS A 416 -15.87 20.67 -17.41
N PRO A 417 -17.12 20.86 -17.87
CA PRO A 417 -18.11 19.79 -18.05
C PRO A 417 -17.75 18.75 -19.12
N LEU A 418 -16.53 18.78 -19.66
CA LEU A 418 -16.02 17.83 -20.65
C LEU A 418 -15.28 16.63 -20.03
N TYR A 419 -14.89 16.71 -18.75
CA TYR A 419 -14.23 15.61 -18.04
C TYR A 419 -15.16 14.81 -17.12
N GLU A 420 -16.45 15.14 -17.10
CA GLU A 420 -17.51 14.36 -16.45
C GLU A 420 -18.51 13.88 -17.51
N ARG A 421 -18.18 12.83 -18.26
CA ARG A 421 -19.21 11.98 -18.86
C ARG A 421 -18.97 10.53 -18.48
N PRO A 422 -19.89 9.89 -17.75
CA PRO A 422 -20.05 8.45 -17.80
C PRO A 422 -20.40 8.06 -19.25
N ALA A 423 -19.81 6.97 -19.72
CA ALA A 423 -20.23 6.35 -20.96
C ALA A 423 -21.72 5.96 -20.87
N GLY A 424 -22.51 6.41 -21.85
CA GLY A 424 -23.82 5.83 -22.17
C GLY A 424 -25.03 6.48 -21.49
N THR A 425 -25.80 7.21 -22.29
CA THR A 425 -27.21 6.87 -22.54
C THR A 425 -27.61 7.53 -23.85
N ALA A 426 -27.82 6.69 -24.87
CA ALA A 426 -28.64 7.05 -26.00
C ALA A 426 -30.10 7.03 -25.51
N ALA A 427 -30.80 8.14 -25.61
CA ALA A 427 -32.26 8.19 -25.73
C ALA A 427 -32.70 9.63 -26.05
N ASP A 428 -33.71 9.69 -26.92
CA ASP A 428 -34.63 10.79 -27.14
C ASP A 428 -34.23 11.86 -28.16
N ALA A 429 -34.45 11.45 -29.41
CA ALA A 429 -35.06 12.28 -30.45
C ALA A 429 -36.42 12.84 -29.98
N CYS A 430 -36.64 14.13 -30.20
CA CYS A 430 -37.85 14.71 -30.79
C CYS A 430 -37.57 16.16 -31.19
#